data_AF-A0A1B7LEV0-F1
#
_entry.id   AF-A0A1B7LEV0-F1
#
_cell.length_a   1.000
_cell.length_b   1.000
_cell.length_c   1.000
_cell.angle_alpha   90.00
_cell.angle_beta   90.00
_cell.angle_gamma   90.00
#
_symmetry.space_group_name_H-M   'P 1'
#
loop_
_entity.id
_entity.type
_entity.pdbx_description
1 polymer ?
#
loop_
_entity_poly.entity_id
_entity_poly.type
_entity_poly.pdbx_seq_one_letter_code
_entity_poly.pdbx_strand_id
1 'polypeptide(L)' 'MSSKIEIAEFVTWTLLGLMAANGLWVAWDARRKGKPLVEVIVWGLFSAFFFGIGLGLYLAWGRNLPPDQPEEKK' A
#
# COMPACT_ATOMS: atom_id res chain seq x y z
N MET A 1 2.02 -16.69 -21.63
CA MET A 1 2.74 -15.83 -20.67
C MET A 1 1.76 -14.82 -20.09
N SER A 2 0.97 -15.19 -19.07
CA SER A 2 -0.03 -14.26 -18.47
C SER A 2 -0.25 -14.52 -16.99
N SER A 3 -0.20 -15.79 -16.56
CA SER A 3 -0.57 -16.17 -15.19
C SER A 3 0.30 -15.55 -14.09
N LYS A 4 1.60 -15.30 -14.32
CA LYS A 4 2.48 -14.73 -13.28
C LYS A 4 2.18 -13.26 -12.99
N ILE A 5 1.87 -12.48 -14.03
CA ILE A 5 1.51 -11.05 -13.89
C ILE A 5 0.12 -10.94 -13.28
N GLU A 6 -0.83 -11.76 -13.72
CA GLU A 6 -2.18 -11.82 -13.14
C GLU A 6 -2.16 -12.22 -11.65
N ILE A 7 -1.33 -13.19 -11.27
CA ILE A 7 -1.15 -13.57 -9.86
C ILE A 7 -0.50 -12.43 -9.07
N ALA A 8 0.53 -11.78 -9.61
CA ALA A 8 1.19 -10.67 -8.95
C ALA A 8 0.24 -9.47 -8.75
N GLU A 9 -0.58 -9.15 -9.74
CA GLU A 9 -1.59 -8.11 -9.67
C GLU A 9 -2.68 -8.47 -8.65
N PHE A 10 -3.20 -9.70 -8.69
CA PHE A 10 -4.21 -10.18 -7.74
C PHE A 10 -3.70 -10.14 -6.29
N VAL A 11 -2.46 -10.58 -6.06
CA VAL A 11 -1.81 -10.54 -4.74
C VAL A 11 -1.61 -9.10 -4.28
N THR A 12 -1.20 -8.20 -5.18
CA THR A 12 -1.01 -6.77 -4.89
C THR A 12 -2.33 -6.11 -4.48
N TRP A 13 -3.40 -6.32 -5.24
CA TRP A 13 -4.73 -5.80 -4.89
C TRP A 13 -5.28 -6.39 -3.59
N THR A 14 -5.05 -7.68 -3.35
CA THR A 14 -5.44 -8.33 -2.09
C THR A 14 -4.69 -7.73 -0.90
N LEU A 15 -3.37 -7.53 -1.02
CA LEU A 15 -2.53 -6.89 0.00
C LEU A 15 -2.96 -5.44 0.28
N LEU A 16 -3.22 -4.66 -0.77
CA LEU A 16 -3.70 -3.29 -0.64
C LEU A 16 -5.05 -3.23 0.07
N GLY A 17 -5.99 -4.11 -0.31
CA GLY A 17 -7.27 -4.24 0.36
C GLY A 17 -7.13 -4.63 1.83
N LEU A 18 -6.23 -5.55 2.16
CA LEU A 18 -5.92 -5.97 3.53
C LEU A 18 -5.32 -4.83 4.34
N MET A 19 -4.37 -4.07 3.79
CA MET A 19 -3.79 -2.91 4.47
C MET A 19 -4.84 -1.84 4.75
N ALA A 20 -5.68 -1.52 3.76
CA ALA A 20 -6.75 -0.53 3.92
C ALA A 20 -7.79 -0.98 4.95
N ALA A 21 -8.24 -2.24 4.87
CA ALA A 21 -9.20 -2.82 5.82
C ALA A 21 -8.63 -2.85 7.25
N ASN A 22 -7.34 -3.21 7.41
CA ASN A 22 -6.69 -3.24 8.71
C ASN A 22 -6.55 -1.83 9.31
N GLY A 23 -6.18 -0.84 8.49
CA GLY A 23 -6.15 0.56 8.92
C GLY A 23 -7.52 1.09 9.34
N LEU A 24 -8.56 0.76 8.57
CA LEU A 24 -9.95 1.13 8.88
C LEU A 24 -10.46 0.44 10.15
N TRP A 25 -10.11 -0.84 10.32
CA TRP A 25 -10.46 -1.62 11.50
C TRP A 25 -9.81 -1.06 12.76
N VAL A 26 -8.52 -0.75 12.71
CA VAL A 26 -7.79 -0.13 13.83
C VAL A 26 -8.39 1.24 14.16
N ALA A 27 -8.71 2.06 13.16
CA ALA A 27 -9.36 3.36 13.36
C ALA A 27 -10.77 3.22 13.98
N TRP A 28 -11.51 2.19 13.60
CA TRP A 28 -12.83 1.89 14.15
C TRP A 28 -12.77 1.32 15.58
N ASP A 29 -11.86 0.39 15.85
CA ASP A 29 -11.60 -0.18 17.18
C ASP A 29 -11.15 0.91 18.16
N ALA A 30 -10.26 1.80 17.70
CA ALA A 30 -9.83 2.99 18.43
C ALA A 30 -11.00 3.91 18.81
N ARG A 31 -11.92 4.17 17.87
CA ARG A 31 -13.13 4.99 18.14
C ARG A 31 -14.08 4.32 19.12
N ARG A 32 -14.22 2.99 19.09
CA ARG A 32 -15.20 2.27 19.92
C ARG A 32 -14.70 1.91 21.31
N LYS A 33 -13.40 1.67 21.51
CA LYS A 33 -12.86 1.20 22.80
C LYS A 33 -12.37 2.30 23.74
N GLY A 34 -12.48 3.58 23.38
CA GLY A 34 -11.95 4.67 24.21
C GLY A 34 -10.43 4.58 24.41
N LYS A 35 -9.73 3.96 23.45
CA LYS A 35 -8.27 3.87 23.46
C LYS A 35 -7.67 5.29 23.48
N PRO A 36 -6.52 5.50 24.13
CA PRO A 36 -5.91 6.82 24.22
C PRO A 36 -5.71 7.37 22.81
N LEU A 37 -6.26 8.56 22.54
CA LEU A 37 -6.20 9.25 21.24
C LEU A 37 -4.76 9.32 20.70
N VAL A 38 -3.77 9.34 21.59
CA VAL A 38 -2.34 9.26 21.29
C VAL A 38 -2.00 8.02 20.45
N GLU A 39 -2.52 6.84 20.79
CA GLU A 39 -2.21 5.60 20.06
C GLU A 39 -2.74 5.67 18.62
N VAL A 40 -3.94 6.24 18.44
CA VAL A 40 -4.58 6.45 17.13
C VAL A 40 -3.79 7.46 16.29
N ILE A 41 -3.38 8.56 16.90
CA ILE A 41 -2.60 9.62 16.26
C ILE A 41 -1.23 9.10 15.85
N VAL A 42 -0.55 8.32 16.70
CA VAL A 42 0.74 7.70 16.40
C VAL A 42 0.62 6.74 15.21
N TRP A 43 -0.39 5.87 15.19
CA TRP A 43 -0.63 4.98 14.05
C TRP A 43 -1.00 5.73 12.76
N GLY A 44 -1.77 6.80 12.87
CA GLY A 44 -2.12 7.68 11.76
C GLY A 44 -0.91 8.41 11.17
N LEU A 45 -0.08 9.02 12.03
CA LEU A 45 1.17 9.68 11.63
C LEU A 45 2.16 8.70 11.04
N PHE A 46 2.32 7.53 11.65
CA PHE A 46 3.19 6.48 11.14
C PHE A 46 2.76 6.04 9.73
N SER A 47 1.46 5.76 9.53
CA SER A 47 0.93 5.37 8.22
C SER A 47 1.06 6.49 7.19
N ALA A 48 0.77 7.75 7.56
CA ALA A 48 0.91 8.90 6.68
C ALA A 48 2.37 9.15 6.27
N PHE A 49 3.31 8.95 7.20
CA PHE A 49 4.73 9.10 6.94
C PHE A 49 5.24 8.04 5.96
N PHE A 50 4.91 6.76 6.19
CA PHE A 50 5.29 5.68 5.28
C PHE A 50 4.62 5.81 3.91
N PHE A 51 3.35 6.23 3.86
CA PHE A 51 2.67 6.53 2.62
C PHE A 51 3.35 7.69 1.86
N GLY A 52 3.72 8.76 2.57
CA GLY A 52 4.44 9.89 1.99
C GLY A 52 5.82 9.50 1.44
N ILE A 53 6.56 8.64 2.16
CA ILE A 53 7.83 8.08 1.68
C ILE A 53 7.61 7.22 0.43
N GLY A 54 6.62 6.32 0.45
CA GLY A 54 6.29 5.47 -0.69
C GLY A 54 5.92 6.29 -1.92
N LEU A 55 5.09 7.33 -1.75
CA LEU A 55 4.73 8.26 -2.81
C LEU A 55 5.94 9.05 -3.31
N GLY A 56 6.80 9.53 -2.42
CA GLY A 56 8.03 10.24 -2.78
C GLY A 56 8.99 9.37 -3.59
N LEU A 57 9.18 8.11 -3.18
CA LEU A 57 9.95 7.12 -3.91
C LEU A 57 9.33 6.80 -5.27
N TYR A 58 8.01 6.64 -5.34
CA TYR A 58 7.31 6.41 -6.61
C TYR A 58 7.48 7.59 -7.57
N LEU A 59 7.38 8.83 -7.10
CA LEU A 59 7.56 10.00 -7.96
C LEU A 59 9.03 10.19 -8.38
N ALA A 60 9.98 9.93 -7.47
CA ALA A 60 11.41 10.08 -7.75
C ALA A 60 11.96 8.97 -8.68
N TRP A 61 11.49 7.73 -8.50
CA TRP A 61 12.02 6.56 -9.21
C TRP A 61 11.08 6.05 -10.31
N GLY A 62 9.77 6.23 -10.19
CA GLY A 62 8.78 5.78 -11.17
C GLY A 62 8.98 6.40 -12.56
N ARG A 63 9.59 7.59 -12.64
CA ARG A 63 10.03 8.22 -13.90
C ARG A 63 11.13 7.42 -14.63
N ASN A 64 11.94 6.64 -13.90
CA ASN A 64 13.05 5.85 -14.44
C ASN A 64 12.73 4.35 -14.54
N LEU A 65 11.48 3.95 -14.32
CA LEU A 65 11.07 2.59 -14.63
C LEU A 65 11.20 2.41 -16.14
N PRO A 66 12.00 1.42 -16.61
CA PRO A 66 12.05 1.10 -18.03
C PRO A 66 10.62 0.86 -18.51
N PRO A 67 10.23 1.36 -19.70
CA PRO A 67 8.94 0.99 -20.28
C PRO A 67 8.88 -0.53 -20.32
N ASP A 68 7.73 -1.10 -19.91
CA ASP A 68 7.47 -2.54 -19.96
C ASP A 68 8.04 -3.08 -21.27
N GLN A 69 9.13 -3.84 -21.19
CA GLN A 69 9.74 -4.39 -22.39
C GLN A 69 8.73 -5.40 -22.91
N PRO A 70 8.14 -5.20 -24.11
CA PRO A 70 7.33 -6.25 -24.70
C PRO A 70 8.28 -7.42 -24.92
N GLU A 71 8.07 -8.51 -24.16
CA GLU A 71 8.90 -9.71 -24.27
C GLU A 71 9.01 -10.10 -25.75
N GLU A 72 10.24 -10.09 -26.25
CA GLU A 72 10.61 -10.53 -27.59
C GLU A 72 10.09 -11.96 -27.77
N LYS A 73 9.01 -12.12 -28.52
CA LYS A 73 8.53 -13.42 -28.98
C LYS A 73 9.66 -14.07 -29.80
N LYS A 74 10.29 -15.10 -29.23
CA LYS A 74 10.94 -16.17 -29.99
C LYS A 74 10.15 -17.45 -29.86
#